data_AF-A0A7Y2MZ38-F1
#
_entry.id   AF-A0A7Y2MZ38-F1
#
_cell.length_a   1.000
_cell.length_b   1.000
_cell.length_c   1.000
_cell.angle_alpha   90.00
_cell.angle_beta   90.00
_cell.angle_gamma   90.00
#
_symmetry.space_group_name_H-M   'P 1'
#
loop_
_entity.id
_entity.type
_entity.pdbx_description
1 polymer ?
#
loop_
_entity_poly.entity_id
_entity_poly.type
_entity_poly.pdbx_seq_one_letter_code
_entity_poly.pdbx_strand_id
1 'polypeptide(L)'
;MPFRPHATGLLLALLAVTGPAAAQTTSAPDQPTPPLSVGFLALDGVYNSELMAPYDIFHHTKFHVKPGMRVFTIGRTTDPVRTFEGLTIAVDYDLEHAPPIDVLVIPSAEGNMGPDLEDTRLIEWIRDRGRRARYAVSICDGAFLLAEAGLLDGRYCTTFPGDIDALRTRYGATQVVEGVSFVADGSMITGVGGARSYDPALFLVEHLYGPVAARGVARGMALSYDGETIRRLNLVDRASVGARPSCYLPGDRIDAGVTVETADGVGVSLHELIRSRPDVRAVVLCILAGGEATPGKARGGIWCEDSFSEIANLRLLHLTYAERGVLFVGVLCPPVFHEAQFGYDEDAFWDSAHERYQANVERFVDASAGLVDTVGLPFDLVGFNPRFTLLGAPEAGDPPWHGRFKWFEDDQTYGTPTTWVLNGDGVVVGPAFYKNVYESPGRKLRYTARDVAEVLDRLVQ
;
A
#
# COMPACT_ATOMS: atom_id res chain seq x y z
N MET A 1 -33.75 -12.90 -61.14
CA MET A 1 -34.29 -11.70 -61.84
C MET A 1 -35.51 -11.21 -61.07
N PRO A 2 -35.68 -9.89 -60.88
CA PRO A 2 -35.19 -9.25 -59.66
C PRO A 2 -36.30 -8.68 -58.78
N PHE A 3 -36.06 -8.71 -57.46
CA PHE A 3 -36.76 -7.89 -56.48
C PHE A 3 -35.80 -6.81 -55.96
N ARG A 4 -36.24 -5.55 -56.06
CA ARG A 4 -35.56 -4.34 -55.55
C ARG A 4 -35.73 -4.26 -54.02
N PRO A 5 -34.71 -3.87 -53.24
CA PRO A 5 -34.91 -3.43 -51.87
C PRO A 5 -35.18 -1.92 -51.81
N HIS A 6 -36.17 -1.54 -51.01
CA HIS A 6 -36.51 -0.17 -50.65
C HIS A 6 -35.53 0.38 -49.61
N ALA A 7 -34.96 1.56 -49.90
CA ALA A 7 -34.28 2.40 -48.93
C ALA A 7 -35.32 3.18 -48.12
N THR A 8 -35.25 3.11 -46.80
CA THR A 8 -36.00 3.99 -45.89
C THR A 8 -34.98 4.87 -45.20
N GLY A 9 -34.85 6.11 -45.69
CA GLY A 9 -34.11 7.17 -45.02
C GLY A 9 -34.96 7.75 -43.89
N LEU A 10 -34.48 7.66 -42.66
CA LEU A 10 -35.04 8.40 -41.53
C LEU A 10 -34.17 9.61 -41.27
N LEU A 11 -34.73 10.79 -41.53
CA LEU A 11 -34.15 12.10 -41.31
C LEU A 11 -34.20 12.42 -39.81
N LEU A 12 -33.06 12.42 -39.12
CA LEU A 12 -32.95 12.86 -37.71
C LEU A 12 -32.51 14.33 -37.68
N ALA A 13 -33.40 15.17 -37.18
CA ALA A 13 -33.20 16.60 -37.01
C ALA A 13 -32.13 16.89 -35.94
N LEU A 14 -31.13 17.72 -36.30
CA LEU A 14 -30.18 18.31 -35.35
C LEU A 14 -30.91 19.34 -34.47
N LEU A 15 -30.98 19.07 -33.17
CA LEU A 15 -31.18 20.09 -32.15
C LEU A 15 -29.81 20.64 -31.74
N ALA A 16 -29.56 21.90 -32.05
CA ALA A 16 -28.42 22.64 -31.56
C ALA A 16 -28.60 22.92 -30.05
N VAL A 17 -27.73 22.34 -29.23
CA VAL A 17 -27.55 22.75 -27.82
C VAL A 17 -26.26 23.54 -27.73
N THR A 18 -26.41 24.73 -27.16
CA THR A 18 -25.44 25.81 -27.00
C THR A 18 -24.26 25.42 -26.10
N GLY A 19 -23.05 25.66 -26.61
CA GLY A 19 -21.78 26.02 -25.94
C GLY A 19 -21.37 25.38 -24.62
N PRO A 20 -20.23 24.67 -24.53
CA PRO A 20 -19.64 24.33 -23.24
C PRO A 20 -19.02 25.57 -22.59
N ALA A 21 -19.37 25.81 -21.33
CA ALA A 21 -18.62 26.67 -20.43
C ALA A 21 -17.17 26.16 -20.35
N ALA A 22 -16.21 27.08 -20.44
CA ALA A 22 -14.78 26.78 -20.42
C ALA A 22 -14.41 26.03 -19.13
N ALA A 23 -14.15 24.73 -19.25
CA ALA A 23 -13.44 23.97 -18.25
C ALA A 23 -12.02 24.55 -18.17
N GLN A 24 -11.66 25.09 -17.01
CA GLN A 24 -10.28 25.46 -16.70
C GLN A 24 -9.45 24.18 -16.80
N THR A 25 -8.66 24.12 -17.86
CA THR A 25 -7.69 23.06 -18.11
C THR A 25 -6.58 23.28 -17.11
N THR A 26 -6.53 22.46 -16.05
CA THR A 26 -5.30 22.28 -15.29
C THR A 26 -4.27 21.72 -16.28
N SER A 27 -3.29 22.54 -16.64
CA SER A 27 -2.22 22.15 -17.57
C SER A 27 -1.49 20.94 -17.00
N ALA A 28 -1.50 19.83 -17.73
CA ALA A 28 -0.62 18.69 -17.45
C ALA A 28 0.84 19.16 -17.39
N PRO A 29 1.69 18.56 -16.54
CA PRO A 29 3.11 18.88 -16.53
C PRO A 29 3.70 18.71 -17.94
N ASP A 30 4.46 19.71 -18.37
CA ASP A 30 5.09 19.79 -19.69
C ASP A 30 5.85 18.50 -19.99
N GLN A 31 5.41 17.77 -21.02
CA GLN A 31 6.04 16.50 -21.42
C GLN A 31 7.43 16.80 -22.01
N PRO A 32 8.49 16.08 -21.57
CA PRO A 32 9.83 16.30 -22.09
C PRO A 32 9.90 15.96 -23.58
N THR A 33 10.36 16.92 -24.39
CA THR A 33 10.74 16.70 -25.79
C THR A 33 12.22 17.06 -25.92
N PRO A 34 13.15 16.13 -26.26
CA PRO A 34 13.04 14.75 -26.78
C PRO A 34 12.70 13.63 -25.74
N PRO A 35 12.45 12.37 -26.18
CA PRO A 35 12.21 11.22 -25.28
C PRO A 35 13.30 11.05 -24.23
N LEU A 36 12.87 10.73 -22.99
CA LEU A 36 13.80 10.41 -21.91
C LEU A 36 14.59 9.14 -22.23
N SER A 37 15.91 9.23 -22.07
CA SER A 37 16.84 8.13 -22.30
C SER A 37 17.08 7.35 -21.01
N VAL A 38 16.83 6.04 -21.05
CA VAL A 38 16.96 5.13 -19.90
C VAL A 38 18.09 4.14 -20.19
N GLY A 39 19.18 4.27 -19.43
CA GLY A 39 20.35 3.40 -19.57
C GLY A 39 20.39 2.36 -18.46
N PHE A 40 20.45 1.10 -18.82
CA PHE A 40 20.54 -0.02 -17.89
C PHE A 40 21.96 -0.54 -17.80
N LEU A 41 22.58 -0.49 -16.62
CA LEU A 41 23.85 -1.14 -16.40
C LEU A 41 23.64 -2.67 -16.38
N ALA A 42 24.17 -3.36 -17.38
CA ALA A 42 24.11 -4.81 -17.53
C ALA A 42 25.53 -5.36 -17.31
N LEU A 43 25.77 -5.90 -16.12
CA LEU A 43 27.03 -6.56 -15.75
C LEU A 43 26.87 -8.09 -15.90
N ASP A 44 27.99 -8.80 -16.00
CA ASP A 44 27.97 -10.26 -15.88
C ASP A 44 27.42 -10.67 -14.52
N GLY A 45 26.59 -11.72 -14.51
CA GLY A 45 25.87 -12.16 -13.34
C GLY A 45 24.69 -11.29 -12.95
N VAL A 46 24.28 -10.31 -13.76
CA VAL A 46 23.06 -9.51 -13.49
C VAL A 46 21.84 -10.40 -13.28
N TYR A 47 20.99 -10.11 -12.31
CA TYR A 47 19.77 -10.89 -12.07
C TYR A 47 18.68 -10.56 -13.08
N ASN A 48 18.06 -11.59 -13.68
CA ASN A 48 17.03 -11.42 -14.71
C ASN A 48 15.90 -10.50 -14.27
N SER A 49 15.33 -10.76 -13.10
CA SER A 49 14.14 -10.03 -12.62
C SER A 49 14.42 -8.56 -12.33
N GLU A 50 15.67 -8.22 -12.03
CA GLU A 50 16.08 -6.86 -11.65
C GLU A 50 16.46 -6.01 -12.86
N LEU A 51 16.97 -6.66 -13.91
CA LEU A 51 17.18 -6.03 -15.20
C LEU A 51 15.86 -5.90 -15.96
N MET A 52 15.14 -7.01 -16.14
CA MET A 52 14.01 -7.09 -17.07
C MET A 52 12.75 -6.38 -16.57
N ALA A 53 12.43 -6.45 -15.27
CA ALA A 53 11.20 -5.85 -14.76
C ALA A 53 11.14 -4.32 -15.01
N PRO A 54 12.11 -3.51 -14.54
CA PRO A 54 12.17 -2.10 -14.88
C PRO A 54 12.34 -1.84 -16.39
N TYR A 55 13.09 -2.68 -17.11
CA TYR A 55 13.26 -2.53 -18.56
C TYR A 55 11.93 -2.63 -19.29
N ASP A 56 11.12 -3.64 -18.96
CA ASP A 56 9.79 -3.85 -19.51
C ASP A 56 8.90 -2.64 -19.23
N ILE A 57 8.82 -2.18 -17.97
CA ILE A 57 8.01 -1.02 -17.56
C ILE A 57 8.38 0.23 -18.38
N PHE A 58 9.66 0.60 -18.41
CA PHE A 58 10.10 1.81 -19.10
C PHE A 58 9.93 1.68 -20.61
N HIS A 59 10.19 0.51 -21.20
CA HIS A 59 10.00 0.30 -22.63
C HIS A 59 8.52 0.33 -23.03
N HIS A 60 7.62 -0.14 -22.16
CA HIS A 60 6.18 -0.17 -22.41
C HIS A 60 5.55 1.23 -22.44
N THR A 61 6.22 2.25 -21.88
CA THR A 61 5.74 3.64 -21.92
C THR A 61 5.43 4.13 -23.34
N LYS A 62 6.10 3.59 -24.37
CA LYS A 62 5.86 3.91 -25.79
C LYS A 62 4.41 3.69 -26.26
N PHE A 63 3.65 2.85 -25.55
CA PHE A 63 2.24 2.59 -25.84
C PHE A 63 1.27 3.53 -25.11
N HIS A 64 1.76 4.27 -24.11
CA HIS A 64 0.93 5.06 -23.19
C HIS A 64 1.26 6.55 -23.17
N VAL A 65 2.46 6.95 -23.58
CA VAL A 65 2.88 8.35 -23.64
C VAL A 65 3.63 8.64 -24.94
N LYS A 66 3.62 9.90 -25.37
CA LYS A 66 4.29 10.36 -26.60
C LYS A 66 5.07 11.64 -26.34
N PRO A 67 6.42 11.61 -26.43
CA PRO A 67 7.24 10.45 -26.75
C PRO A 67 7.42 9.49 -25.54
N GLY A 68 7.43 8.18 -25.80
CA GLY A 68 7.81 7.16 -24.82
C GLY A 68 9.31 7.14 -24.53
N MET A 69 9.71 6.48 -23.44
CA MET A 69 11.12 6.38 -23.06
C MET A 69 11.93 5.56 -24.08
N ARG A 70 13.18 5.98 -24.31
CA ARG A 70 14.16 5.24 -25.11
C ARG A 70 15.05 4.43 -24.16
N VAL A 71 14.92 3.10 -24.20
CA VAL A 71 15.62 2.18 -23.29
C VAL A 71 16.76 1.48 -24.01
N PHE A 72 17.90 1.30 -23.35
CA PHE A 72 19.08 0.59 -23.86
C PHE A 72 19.95 0.03 -22.74
N THR A 73 20.78 -0.98 -23.05
CA THR A 73 21.72 -1.60 -22.12
C THR A 73 23.13 -1.01 -22.26
N ILE A 74 23.87 -1.01 -21.15
CA ILE A 74 25.23 -0.49 -21.04
C ILE A 74 26.08 -1.52 -20.27
N GLY A 75 27.19 -1.95 -20.84
CA GLY A 75 28.11 -2.89 -20.20
C GLY A 75 29.52 -2.30 -20.05
N ARG A 76 30.43 -3.06 -19.45
CA ARG A 76 31.87 -2.72 -19.40
C ARG A 76 32.46 -2.61 -20.80
N THR A 77 32.06 -3.53 -21.66
CA THR A 77 32.32 -3.59 -23.10
C THR A 77 30.99 -3.81 -23.82
N THR A 78 31.00 -3.91 -25.15
CA THR A 78 29.83 -4.31 -25.95
C THR A 78 29.68 -5.83 -26.06
N ASP A 79 30.48 -6.61 -25.34
CA ASP A 79 30.36 -8.07 -25.34
C ASP A 79 29.05 -8.47 -24.64
N PRO A 80 28.34 -9.52 -25.11
CA PRO A 80 27.14 -9.99 -24.45
C PRO A 80 27.42 -10.44 -23.02
N VAL A 81 26.56 -10.04 -22.08
CA VAL A 81 26.67 -10.46 -20.68
C VAL A 81 25.84 -11.71 -20.42
N ARG A 82 26.30 -12.54 -19.48
CA ARG A 82 25.55 -13.70 -18.99
C ARG A 82 24.88 -13.35 -17.67
N THR A 83 23.56 -13.47 -17.60
CA THR A 83 22.80 -13.23 -16.36
C THR A 83 23.03 -14.36 -15.35
N PHE A 84 22.73 -14.11 -14.08
CA PHE A 84 22.88 -15.11 -13.01
C PHE A 84 22.11 -16.40 -13.34
N GLU A 85 20.88 -16.28 -13.84
CA GLU A 85 20.06 -17.45 -14.22
C GLU A 85 20.38 -18.02 -15.62
N GLY A 86 21.42 -17.51 -16.28
CA GLY A 86 22.03 -18.12 -17.46
C GLY A 86 21.56 -17.62 -18.83
N LEU A 87 20.80 -16.52 -18.90
CA LEU A 87 20.47 -15.86 -20.16
C LEU A 87 21.68 -15.11 -20.72
N THR A 88 21.73 -14.94 -22.04
CA THR A 88 22.73 -14.08 -22.69
C THR A 88 22.04 -12.82 -23.20
N ILE A 89 22.49 -11.67 -22.72
CA ILE A 89 21.90 -10.36 -23.03
C ILE A 89 22.87 -9.55 -23.87
N ALA A 90 22.37 -8.99 -24.98
CA ALA A 90 23.15 -8.08 -25.81
C ALA A 90 23.35 -6.74 -25.08
N VAL A 91 24.55 -6.18 -25.24
CA VAL A 91 24.91 -4.87 -24.71
C VAL A 91 24.91 -3.85 -25.84
N ASP A 92 24.08 -2.81 -25.74
CA ASP A 92 23.95 -1.79 -26.80
C ASP A 92 25.15 -0.83 -26.82
N TYR A 93 25.67 -0.46 -25.65
CA TYR A 93 26.79 0.50 -25.50
C TYR A 93 27.77 0.05 -24.42
N ASP A 94 29.04 0.44 -24.55
CA ASP A 94 29.98 0.37 -23.43
C ASP A 94 29.93 1.65 -22.57
N LEU A 95 30.67 1.66 -21.46
CA LEU A 95 30.75 2.81 -20.55
C LEU A 95 31.23 4.11 -21.25
N GLU A 96 32.08 4.03 -22.26
CA GLU A 96 32.66 5.20 -22.92
C GLU A 96 31.72 5.82 -23.96
N HIS A 97 30.99 4.98 -24.67
CA HIS A 97 30.18 5.36 -25.83
C HIS A 97 28.67 5.48 -25.53
N ALA A 98 28.25 5.22 -24.28
CA ALA A 98 26.85 5.39 -23.88
C ALA A 98 26.35 6.83 -24.13
N PRO A 99 25.18 7.01 -24.77
CA PRO A 99 24.60 8.33 -25.02
C PRO A 99 24.17 9.01 -23.70
N PRO A 100 23.75 10.29 -23.70
CA PRO A 100 23.19 10.93 -22.52
C PRO A 100 22.04 10.12 -21.89
N ILE A 101 22.05 10.02 -20.56
CA ILE A 101 21.12 9.22 -19.77
C ILE A 101 20.30 10.14 -18.88
N ASP A 102 18.97 10.12 -19.03
CA ASP A 102 18.04 10.83 -18.14
C ASP A 102 17.70 9.97 -16.91
N VAL A 103 17.62 8.64 -17.08
CA VAL A 103 17.37 7.67 -16.01
C VAL A 103 18.42 6.57 -16.07
N LEU A 104 19.30 6.50 -15.08
CA LEU A 104 20.30 5.44 -14.95
C LEU A 104 19.73 4.34 -14.06
N VAL A 105 19.69 3.09 -14.55
CA VAL A 105 19.22 1.94 -13.78
C VAL A 105 20.38 1.01 -13.50
N ILE A 106 20.55 0.63 -12.23
CA ILE A 106 21.65 -0.19 -11.71
C ILE A 106 21.06 -1.39 -10.97
N PRO A 107 20.84 -2.51 -11.67
CA PRO A 107 20.50 -3.78 -11.04
C PRO A 107 21.67 -4.36 -10.23
N SER A 108 21.40 -5.38 -9.42
CA SER A 108 22.47 -6.18 -8.83
C SER A 108 23.02 -7.22 -9.80
N ALA A 109 24.19 -7.73 -9.47
CA ALA A 109 24.90 -8.79 -10.14
C ALA A 109 25.46 -9.79 -9.11
N GLU A 110 25.84 -10.96 -9.60
CA GLU A 110 26.32 -12.07 -8.78
C GLU A 110 27.47 -11.67 -7.83
N GLY A 111 27.53 -12.33 -6.68
CA GLY A 111 28.57 -12.07 -5.69
C GLY A 111 28.38 -10.78 -4.88
N ASN A 112 27.13 -10.33 -4.71
CA ASN A 112 26.75 -9.16 -3.91
C ASN A 112 27.54 -7.91 -4.28
N MET A 113 27.75 -7.70 -5.59
CA MET A 113 28.56 -6.62 -6.18
C MET A 113 30.05 -6.61 -5.78
N GLY A 114 30.55 -7.64 -5.09
CA GLY A 114 31.91 -7.65 -4.52
C GLY A 114 32.99 -7.25 -5.53
N PRO A 115 33.13 -7.96 -6.67
CA PRO A 115 34.10 -7.59 -7.70
C PRO A 115 33.82 -6.23 -8.35
N ASP A 116 32.55 -5.85 -8.48
CA ASP A 116 32.14 -4.62 -9.15
C ASP A 116 32.46 -3.37 -8.32
N LEU A 117 32.45 -3.50 -6.98
CA LEU A 117 32.84 -2.44 -6.06
C LEU A 117 34.34 -2.11 -6.11
N GLU A 118 35.17 -3.05 -6.56
CA GLU A 118 36.62 -2.85 -6.71
C GLU A 118 36.99 -2.19 -8.06
N ASP A 119 36.05 -2.16 -9.02
CA ASP A 119 36.26 -1.59 -10.35
C ASP A 119 36.14 -0.05 -10.29
N THR A 120 37.27 0.62 -10.08
CA THR A 120 37.33 2.08 -9.96
C THR A 120 36.80 2.79 -11.21
N ARG A 121 36.98 2.21 -12.40
CA ARG A 121 36.48 2.79 -13.66
C ARG A 121 34.95 2.76 -13.67
N LEU A 122 34.35 1.65 -13.26
CA LEU A 122 32.91 1.53 -13.13
C LEU A 122 32.36 2.51 -12.09
N ILE A 123 32.95 2.59 -10.90
CA ILE A 123 32.50 3.48 -9.83
C ILE A 123 32.57 4.96 -10.26
N GLU A 124 33.66 5.37 -10.91
CA GLU A 124 33.80 6.74 -11.43
C GLU A 124 32.77 7.05 -12.52
N TRP A 125 32.50 6.08 -13.40
CA TRP A 125 31.46 6.21 -14.41
C TRP A 125 30.07 6.37 -13.80
N ILE A 126 29.73 5.53 -12.80
CA ILE A 126 28.46 5.61 -12.07
C ILE A 126 28.34 6.95 -11.37
N ARG A 127 29.41 7.44 -10.73
CA ARG A 127 29.45 8.75 -10.09
C ARG A 127 29.18 9.89 -11.08
N ASP A 128 29.81 9.86 -12.26
CA ASP A 128 29.61 10.88 -13.29
C ASP A 128 28.19 10.83 -13.87
N ARG A 129 27.75 9.65 -14.32
CA ARG A 129 26.44 9.48 -14.96
C ARG A 129 25.30 9.65 -13.98
N GLY A 130 25.38 9.10 -12.78
CA GLY A 130 24.38 9.24 -11.73
C GLY A 130 24.19 10.69 -11.27
N ARG A 131 25.24 11.52 -11.27
CA ARG A 131 25.11 12.97 -10.97
C ARG A 131 24.43 13.77 -12.08
N ARG A 132 24.55 13.33 -13.34
CA ARG A 132 23.99 14.02 -14.51
C ARG A 132 22.60 13.53 -14.88
N ALA A 133 22.27 12.29 -14.55
CA ALA A 133 20.95 11.73 -14.74
C ALA A 133 19.92 12.50 -13.88
N ARG A 134 18.71 12.61 -14.39
CA ARG A 134 17.58 13.17 -13.62
C ARG A 134 17.21 12.24 -12.47
N TYR A 135 17.33 10.93 -12.72
CA TYR A 135 17.12 9.89 -11.73
C TYR A 135 18.17 8.80 -11.85
N ALA A 136 18.67 8.31 -10.71
CA ALA A 136 19.40 7.05 -10.63
C ALA A 136 18.57 6.06 -9.81
N VAL A 137 18.30 4.90 -10.39
CA VAL A 137 17.48 3.84 -9.82
C VAL A 137 18.37 2.64 -9.57
N SER A 138 18.59 2.23 -8.33
CA SER A 138 19.19 0.93 -8.04
C SER A 138 18.15 -0.11 -7.69
N ILE A 139 18.47 -1.36 -7.97
CA ILE A 139 17.68 -2.53 -7.58
C ILE A 139 18.59 -3.48 -6.80
N CYS A 140 18.09 -4.01 -5.68
CA CYS A 140 18.79 -4.96 -4.82
C CYS A 140 20.17 -4.41 -4.40
N ASP A 141 21.23 -5.19 -4.54
CA ASP A 141 22.60 -4.80 -4.21
C ASP A 141 23.20 -3.74 -5.15
N GLY A 142 22.51 -3.35 -6.23
CA GLY A 142 22.92 -2.18 -7.02
C GLY A 142 23.04 -0.90 -6.18
N ALA A 143 22.38 -0.85 -5.02
CA ALA A 143 22.51 0.23 -4.04
C ALA A 143 23.95 0.40 -3.52
N PHE A 144 24.73 -0.69 -3.42
CA PHE A 144 26.13 -0.64 -2.99
C PHE A 144 26.99 0.15 -3.98
N LEU A 145 26.74 0.02 -5.29
CA LEU A 145 27.45 0.80 -6.31
C LEU A 145 27.10 2.29 -6.24
N LEU A 146 25.84 2.64 -5.99
CA LEU A 146 25.44 4.03 -5.78
C LEU A 146 26.08 4.62 -4.51
N ALA A 147 26.18 3.83 -3.44
CA ALA A 147 26.81 4.24 -2.19
C ALA A 147 28.33 4.42 -2.37
N GLU A 148 29.04 3.48 -2.99
CA GLU A 148 30.48 3.59 -3.30
C GLU A 148 30.79 4.77 -4.25
N ALA A 149 29.86 5.09 -5.17
CA ALA A 149 29.94 6.28 -6.00
C ALA A 149 29.71 7.59 -5.20
N GLY A 150 29.31 7.53 -3.93
CA GLY A 150 29.00 8.69 -3.07
C GLY A 150 27.70 9.38 -3.45
N LEU A 151 26.77 8.67 -4.09
CA LEU A 151 25.49 9.22 -4.54
C LEU A 151 24.40 9.13 -3.47
N LEU A 152 24.58 8.21 -2.50
CA LEU A 152 23.64 7.96 -1.39
C LEU A 152 24.04 8.65 -0.07
N ASP A 153 25.14 9.41 -0.05
CA ASP A 153 25.60 10.12 1.14
C ASP A 153 24.53 11.11 1.65
N GLY A 154 24.10 10.93 2.91
CA GLY A 154 23.06 11.72 3.55
C GLY A 154 21.64 11.48 3.01
N ARG A 155 21.44 10.45 2.19
CA ARG A 155 20.14 10.11 1.59
C ARG A 155 19.53 8.88 2.22
N TYR A 156 18.20 8.83 2.16
CA TYR A 156 17.47 7.62 2.45
C TYR A 156 17.56 6.64 1.29
N CYS A 157 17.80 5.37 1.63
CA CYS A 157 17.90 4.30 0.67
C CYS A 157 17.46 2.97 1.28
N THR A 158 17.32 1.95 0.46
CA THR A 158 17.12 0.56 0.86
C THR A 158 17.89 -0.35 -0.10
N THR A 159 17.97 -1.63 0.22
CA THR A 159 18.63 -2.66 -0.60
C THR A 159 17.96 -4.01 -0.34
N PHE A 160 18.56 -5.12 -0.76
CA PHE A 160 18.03 -6.44 -0.45
C PHE A 160 17.87 -6.63 1.07
N PRO A 161 16.76 -7.23 1.57
CA PRO A 161 16.53 -7.34 3.01
C PRO A 161 17.67 -8.04 3.77
N GLY A 162 18.35 -8.99 3.13
CA GLY A 162 19.50 -9.68 3.72
C GLY A 162 20.78 -8.85 3.84
N ASP A 163 20.89 -7.75 3.10
CA ASP A 163 22.11 -6.95 2.95
C ASP A 163 21.98 -5.53 3.53
N ILE A 164 20.86 -5.23 4.21
CA ILE A 164 20.63 -3.95 4.89
C ILE A 164 21.77 -3.59 5.85
N ASP A 165 22.11 -4.52 6.75
CA ASP A 165 23.13 -4.26 7.77
C ASP A 165 24.52 -4.12 7.15
N ALA A 166 24.79 -4.85 6.06
CA ALA A 166 26.03 -4.73 5.31
C ALA A 166 26.15 -3.34 4.65
N LEU A 167 25.08 -2.85 4.01
CA LEU A 167 25.06 -1.51 3.41
C LEU A 167 25.25 -0.42 4.47
N ARG A 168 24.52 -0.52 5.58
CA ARG A 168 24.59 0.42 6.71
C ARG A 168 25.98 0.46 7.35
N THR A 169 26.60 -0.70 7.53
CA THR A 169 27.93 -0.82 8.14
C THR A 169 29.02 -0.28 7.22
N ARG A 170 28.93 -0.58 5.91
CA ARG A 170 29.94 -0.16 4.93
C ARG A 170 29.86 1.33 4.62
N TYR A 171 28.66 1.90 4.57
CA TYR A 171 28.42 3.30 4.18
C TYR A 171 27.63 4.07 5.24
N GLY A 172 28.31 4.42 6.35
CA GLY A 172 27.68 5.07 7.50
C GLY A 172 27.09 6.46 7.26
N ALA A 173 27.30 7.07 6.08
CA ALA A 173 26.64 8.31 5.67
C ALA A 173 25.24 8.07 5.08
N THR A 174 24.88 6.84 4.73
CA THR A 174 23.56 6.48 4.18
C THR A 174 22.51 6.29 5.27
N GLN A 175 21.26 6.59 4.97
CA GLN A 175 20.13 6.39 5.88
C GLN A 175 19.29 5.18 5.40
N VAL A 176 19.73 3.97 5.78
CA VAL A 176 19.13 2.72 5.27
C VAL A 176 17.79 2.41 5.96
N VAL A 177 16.73 2.32 5.16
CA VAL A 177 15.34 2.02 5.54
C VAL A 177 15.00 0.56 5.28
N GLU A 178 14.32 -0.06 6.24
CA GLU A 178 13.90 -1.46 6.22
C GLU A 178 12.38 -1.60 6.08
N GLY A 179 11.92 -2.78 5.65
CA GLY A 179 10.49 -3.10 5.59
C GLY A 179 9.71 -2.39 4.47
N VAL A 180 10.42 -1.81 3.50
CA VAL A 180 9.85 -1.10 2.34
C VAL A 180 10.23 -1.83 1.04
N SER A 181 9.44 -1.71 -0.03
CA SER A 181 9.79 -2.31 -1.32
C SER A 181 10.74 -1.45 -2.15
N PHE A 182 10.73 -0.14 -1.93
CA PHE A 182 11.75 0.79 -2.41
C PHE A 182 11.77 2.07 -1.55
N VAL A 183 12.76 2.92 -1.79
CA VAL A 183 12.86 4.28 -1.26
C VAL A 183 13.09 5.21 -2.42
N ALA A 184 12.38 6.35 -2.45
CA ALA A 184 12.69 7.47 -3.34
C ALA A 184 13.04 8.73 -2.54
N ASP A 185 14.31 9.16 -2.61
CA ASP A 185 14.83 10.40 -1.99
C ASP A 185 15.38 11.33 -3.08
N GLY A 186 14.51 12.20 -3.58
CA GLY A 186 14.80 13.13 -4.67
C GLY A 186 15.11 12.38 -5.96
N SER A 187 16.31 12.58 -6.50
CA SER A 187 16.77 11.92 -7.73
C SER A 187 17.30 10.50 -7.53
N MET A 188 17.38 10.01 -6.29
CA MET A 188 17.87 8.67 -5.99
C MET A 188 16.70 7.76 -5.61
N ILE A 189 16.56 6.64 -6.31
CA ILE A 189 15.55 5.63 -6.04
C ILE A 189 16.26 4.30 -5.85
N THR A 190 15.95 3.58 -4.77
CA THR A 190 16.59 2.30 -4.46
C THR A 190 15.52 1.27 -4.13
N GLY A 191 15.49 0.12 -4.79
CA GLY A 191 14.51 -0.94 -4.59
C GLY A 191 15.12 -2.23 -4.05
N VAL A 192 14.30 -3.08 -3.43
CA VAL A 192 14.76 -4.33 -2.78
C VAL A 192 15.09 -5.47 -3.74
N GLY A 193 14.64 -5.41 -5.00
CA GLY A 193 14.91 -6.45 -6.00
C GLY A 193 13.85 -7.54 -6.15
N GLY A 194 14.21 -8.58 -6.91
CA GLY A 194 13.33 -9.68 -7.25
C GLY A 194 12.06 -9.23 -7.98
N ALA A 195 10.90 -9.81 -7.63
CA ALA A 195 9.61 -9.42 -8.18
C ALA A 195 9.18 -8.00 -7.80
N ARG A 196 9.78 -7.37 -6.79
CA ARG A 196 9.49 -5.98 -6.39
C ARG A 196 10.19 -4.95 -7.27
N SER A 197 11.03 -5.38 -8.21
CA SER A 197 11.71 -4.50 -9.17
C SER A 197 10.77 -3.71 -10.09
N TYR A 198 9.50 -4.15 -10.23
CA TYR A 198 8.46 -3.40 -10.94
C TYR A 198 8.00 -2.14 -10.18
N ASP A 199 8.03 -2.15 -8.84
CA ASP A 199 7.50 -1.08 -7.98
C ASP A 199 8.19 0.27 -8.21
N PRO A 200 9.53 0.40 -8.09
CA PRO A 200 10.22 1.68 -8.29
C PRO A 200 10.11 2.18 -9.74
N ALA A 201 10.01 1.28 -10.72
CA ALA A 201 9.84 1.64 -12.12
C ALA A 201 8.45 2.23 -12.41
N LEU A 202 7.39 1.59 -11.90
CA LEU A 202 6.02 2.09 -12.04
C LEU A 202 5.83 3.41 -11.27
N PHE A 203 6.39 3.51 -10.07
CA PHE A 203 6.45 4.76 -9.32
C PHE A 203 7.08 5.89 -10.16
N LEU A 204 8.24 5.63 -10.79
CA LEU A 204 8.93 6.65 -11.58
C LEU A 204 8.14 7.02 -12.86
N VAL A 205 7.49 6.06 -13.52
CA VAL A 205 6.58 6.36 -14.64
C VAL A 205 5.44 7.26 -14.19
N GLU A 206 4.82 6.99 -13.03
CA GLU A 206 3.78 7.85 -12.48
C GLU A 206 4.30 9.24 -12.14
N HIS A 207 5.48 9.32 -11.54
CA HIS A 207 6.10 10.59 -11.16
C HIS A 207 6.38 11.47 -12.39
N LEU A 208 6.86 10.87 -13.50
CA LEU A 208 7.24 11.58 -14.71
C LEU A 208 6.07 11.88 -15.65
N TYR A 209 5.11 10.96 -15.76
CA TYR A 209 4.06 11.01 -16.78
C TYR A 209 2.63 10.99 -16.22
N GLY A 210 2.48 10.93 -14.90
CA GLY A 210 1.21 10.93 -14.21
C GLY A 210 0.56 9.55 -14.06
N PRO A 211 -0.47 9.45 -13.20
CA PRO A 211 -1.09 8.18 -12.80
C PRO A 211 -1.81 7.46 -13.94
N VAL A 212 -2.29 8.19 -14.96
CA VAL A 212 -2.96 7.60 -16.13
C VAL A 212 -1.96 6.76 -16.95
N ALA A 213 -0.75 7.29 -17.16
CA ALA A 213 0.29 6.58 -17.90
C ALA A 213 0.77 5.33 -17.14
N ALA A 214 1.03 5.45 -15.84
CA ALA A 214 1.47 4.35 -15.01
C ALA A 214 0.44 3.21 -14.91
N ARG A 215 -0.84 3.54 -14.68
CA ARG A 215 -1.93 2.55 -14.72
C ARG A 215 -2.11 1.93 -16.10
N GLY A 216 -1.86 2.71 -17.16
CA GLY A 216 -1.84 2.21 -18.54
C GLY A 216 -0.78 1.13 -18.74
N VAL A 217 0.46 1.43 -18.38
CA VAL A 217 1.60 0.50 -18.44
C VAL A 217 1.33 -0.75 -17.61
N ALA A 218 0.94 -0.60 -16.34
CA ALA A 218 0.63 -1.72 -15.46
C ALA A 218 -0.45 -2.64 -16.04
N ARG A 219 -1.54 -2.08 -16.56
CA ARG A 219 -2.60 -2.83 -17.23
C ARG A 219 -2.12 -3.54 -18.49
N GLY A 220 -1.30 -2.89 -19.30
CA GLY A 220 -0.68 -3.47 -20.50
C GLY A 220 0.23 -4.67 -20.19
N MET A 221 0.74 -4.73 -18.96
CA MET A 221 1.60 -5.80 -18.46
C MET A 221 0.92 -6.74 -17.47
N ALA A 222 -0.42 -6.64 -17.31
CA ALA A 222 -1.21 -7.44 -16.38
C ALA A 222 -0.72 -7.37 -14.90
N LEU A 223 -0.19 -6.22 -14.49
CA LEU A 223 0.21 -5.94 -13.11
C LEU A 223 -0.90 -5.20 -12.35
N SER A 224 -1.07 -5.53 -11.08
CA SER A 224 -1.85 -4.71 -10.15
C SER A 224 -1.03 -3.48 -9.78
N TYR A 225 -1.61 -2.29 -9.92
CA TYR A 225 -0.93 -1.04 -9.57
C TYR A 225 -1.92 -0.03 -8.99
N ASP A 226 -1.80 0.19 -7.69
CA ASP A 226 -2.41 1.30 -6.98
C ASP A 226 -1.31 2.27 -6.52
N GLY A 227 -1.17 3.37 -7.27
CA GLY A 227 -0.11 4.36 -7.04
C GLY A 227 -0.17 5.01 -5.67
N GLU A 228 -1.32 5.03 -5.00
CA GLU A 228 -1.48 5.59 -3.66
C GLU A 228 -0.85 4.68 -2.60
N THR A 229 -1.10 3.37 -2.67
CA THR A 229 -0.48 2.36 -1.81
C THR A 229 1.04 2.35 -1.93
N ILE A 230 1.56 2.36 -3.16
CA ILE A 230 3.00 2.34 -3.45
C ILE A 230 3.69 3.60 -2.91
N ARG A 231 3.05 4.77 -3.01
CA ARG A 231 3.56 6.04 -2.44
C ARG A 231 3.58 6.02 -0.91
N ARG A 232 2.51 5.55 -0.25
CA ARG A 232 2.43 5.49 1.22
C ARG A 232 3.48 4.57 1.84
N LEU A 233 3.84 3.49 1.16
CA LEU A 233 4.79 2.49 1.68
C LEU A 233 6.25 2.85 1.46
N ASN A 234 6.57 3.69 0.47
CA ASN A 234 7.93 3.75 -0.08
C ASN A 234 8.46 5.17 -0.35
N LEU A 235 7.63 6.21 -0.18
CA LEU A 235 8.14 7.58 -0.09
C LEU A 235 8.57 7.85 1.35
N VAL A 236 9.86 8.09 1.49
CA VAL A 236 10.41 8.59 2.72
C VAL A 236 10.11 10.08 2.80
N ASP A 237 9.14 10.47 3.63
CA ASP A 237 9.19 11.79 4.24
C ASP A 237 10.31 11.76 5.29
N ARG A 238 11.20 12.74 5.27
CA ARG A 238 12.29 12.83 6.25
C ARG A 238 11.76 12.86 7.69
N ALA A 239 10.50 13.26 7.88
CA ALA A 239 9.81 13.23 9.15
C ALA A 239 9.31 11.84 9.60
N SER A 240 9.20 10.85 8.71
CA SER A 240 8.58 9.55 8.99
C SER A 240 9.57 8.38 9.13
N VAL A 241 10.87 8.59 8.94
CA VAL A 241 11.85 7.48 8.99
C VAL A 241 12.19 7.07 10.41
N GLY A 242 12.02 5.78 10.69
CA GLY A 242 12.15 5.20 12.02
C GLY A 242 10.88 5.34 12.87
N ALA A 243 9.83 5.95 12.33
CA ALA A 243 8.52 5.94 12.97
C ALA A 243 7.92 4.54 12.80
N ARG A 244 7.81 3.81 13.92
CA ARG A 244 6.99 2.61 14.00
C ARG A 244 5.61 2.91 13.41
N PRO A 245 5.01 2.02 12.60
CA PRO A 245 3.66 2.20 12.08
C PRO A 245 2.72 2.60 13.21
N SER A 246 1.75 3.47 12.94
CA SER A 246 0.75 3.87 13.93
C SER A 246 -0.22 2.73 14.29
N CYS A 247 0.11 1.46 13.96
CA CYS A 247 -0.62 0.22 14.21
C CYS A 247 -0.04 -0.60 15.37
N TYR A 248 -0.83 -1.54 15.91
CA TYR A 248 -0.27 -2.62 16.70
C TYR A 248 0.49 -3.62 15.81
N LEU A 249 1.56 -4.19 16.34
CA LEU A 249 2.38 -5.24 15.76
C LEU A 249 2.39 -6.47 16.68
N PRO A 250 2.72 -7.66 16.17
CA PRO A 250 2.94 -8.83 17.02
C PRO A 250 3.93 -8.52 18.15
N GLY A 251 3.54 -8.84 19.38
CA GLY A 251 4.30 -8.53 20.61
C GLY A 251 3.91 -7.21 21.29
N ASP A 252 3.13 -6.35 20.62
CA ASP A 252 2.64 -5.14 21.25
C ASP A 252 1.52 -5.41 22.24
N ARG A 253 1.48 -4.62 23.30
CA ARG A 253 0.38 -4.61 24.26
C ARG A 253 -0.61 -3.52 23.90
N ILE A 254 -1.90 -3.80 24.05
CA ILE A 254 -2.92 -2.76 23.95
C ILE A 254 -2.67 -1.68 25.01
N ASP A 255 -2.65 -0.43 24.55
CA ASP A 255 -2.38 0.73 25.40
C ASP A 255 -3.50 0.89 26.45
N ALA A 256 -3.13 1.36 27.65
CA ALA A 256 -4.08 1.56 28.74
C ALA A 256 -5.18 2.60 28.39
N GLY A 257 -4.84 3.57 27.53
CA GLY A 257 -5.75 4.62 27.09
C GLY A 257 -6.72 4.21 25.98
N VAL A 258 -6.69 2.96 25.53
CA VAL A 258 -7.62 2.44 24.52
C VAL A 258 -8.96 2.15 25.16
N THR A 259 -9.95 2.95 24.79
CA THR A 259 -11.31 2.84 25.30
C THR A 259 -12.30 2.65 24.17
N VAL A 260 -13.38 1.94 24.46
CA VAL A 260 -14.58 1.87 23.62
C VAL A 260 -15.77 2.37 24.43
N GLU A 261 -16.73 3.01 23.78
CA GLU A 261 -17.94 3.49 24.42
C GLU A 261 -19.04 2.45 24.30
N THR A 262 -19.77 2.17 25.36
CA THR A 262 -21.00 1.36 25.28
C THR A 262 -22.16 2.21 24.73
N ALA A 263 -23.27 1.57 24.38
CA ALA A 263 -24.44 2.28 23.82
C ALA A 263 -25.01 3.36 24.76
N ASP A 264 -24.83 3.21 26.07
CA ASP A 264 -25.19 4.17 27.12
C ASP A 264 -24.11 5.23 27.41
N GLY A 265 -23.06 5.30 26.58
CA GLY A 265 -22.02 6.32 26.64
C GLY A 265 -20.96 6.09 27.72
N VAL A 266 -20.86 4.86 28.27
CA VAL A 266 -19.84 4.53 29.26
C VAL A 266 -18.55 4.10 28.57
N GLY A 267 -17.46 4.80 28.88
CA GLY A 267 -16.12 4.44 28.41
C GLY A 267 -15.59 3.20 29.12
N VAL A 268 -15.26 2.15 28.36
CA VAL A 268 -14.66 0.91 28.83
C VAL A 268 -13.23 0.81 28.32
N SER A 269 -12.25 0.81 29.23
CA SER A 269 -10.85 0.52 28.86
C SER A 269 -10.71 -0.96 28.49
N LEU A 270 -10.27 -1.24 27.26
CA LEU A 270 -10.00 -2.62 26.84
C LEU A 270 -8.88 -3.24 27.66
N HIS A 271 -7.87 -2.44 28.03
CA HIS A 271 -6.77 -2.88 28.87
C HIS A 271 -7.25 -3.33 30.26
N GLU A 272 -8.11 -2.54 30.91
CA GLU A 272 -8.65 -2.88 32.23
C GLU A 272 -9.66 -4.04 32.17
N LEU A 273 -10.46 -4.12 31.10
CA LEU A 273 -11.38 -5.23 30.86
C LEU A 273 -10.66 -6.58 30.82
N ILE A 274 -9.51 -6.62 30.12
CA ILE A 274 -8.69 -7.83 30.03
C ILE A 274 -8.05 -8.12 31.39
N ARG A 275 -7.39 -7.12 31.99
CA ARG A 275 -6.66 -7.27 33.26
C ARG A 275 -7.54 -7.68 34.44
N SER A 276 -8.81 -7.26 34.44
CA SER A 276 -9.76 -7.56 35.52
C SER A 276 -10.36 -8.97 35.44
N ARG A 277 -10.08 -9.72 34.36
CA ARG A 277 -10.63 -11.06 34.14
C ARG A 277 -9.53 -12.12 34.02
N PRO A 278 -9.04 -12.65 35.16
CA PRO A 278 -7.95 -13.63 35.18
C PRO A 278 -8.33 -14.99 34.55
N ASP A 279 -9.61 -15.23 34.33
CA ASP A 279 -10.18 -16.36 33.60
C ASP A 279 -10.03 -16.25 32.08
N VAL A 280 -9.79 -15.04 31.56
CA VAL A 280 -9.59 -14.80 30.12
C VAL A 280 -8.16 -15.20 29.72
N ARG A 281 -8.08 -16.17 28.81
CA ARG A 281 -6.83 -16.69 28.21
C ARG A 281 -6.49 -16.04 26.89
N ALA A 282 -7.50 -15.60 26.14
CA ALA A 282 -7.33 -14.92 24.87
C ALA A 282 -8.46 -13.93 24.62
N VAL A 283 -8.21 -12.96 23.75
CA VAL A 283 -9.19 -11.97 23.31
C VAL A 283 -9.22 -11.96 21.80
N VAL A 284 -10.41 -12.10 21.22
CA VAL A 284 -10.69 -11.83 19.82
C VAL A 284 -11.28 -10.42 19.74
N LEU A 285 -10.51 -9.49 19.20
CA LEU A 285 -10.92 -8.09 19.03
C LEU A 285 -11.23 -7.84 17.56
N CYS A 286 -12.49 -7.64 17.23
CA CYS A 286 -12.95 -7.41 15.86
C CYS A 286 -13.35 -5.95 15.65
N ILE A 287 -12.70 -5.29 14.70
CA ILE A 287 -13.02 -3.93 14.26
C ILE A 287 -13.96 -4.02 13.09
N LEU A 288 -15.16 -3.49 13.29
CA LEU A 288 -16.23 -3.44 12.31
C LEU A 288 -16.32 -2.00 11.79
N ALA A 289 -15.92 -1.81 10.56
CA ALA A 289 -16.09 -0.56 9.81
C ALA A 289 -16.47 -0.92 8.36
N GLY A 290 -16.93 0.07 7.59
CA GLY A 290 -17.41 -0.16 6.23
C GLY A 290 -17.01 0.94 5.26
N GLY A 291 -16.72 0.54 4.02
CA GLY A 291 -16.68 1.45 2.87
C GLY A 291 -18.08 1.92 2.44
N GLU A 292 -18.13 2.74 1.39
CA GLU A 292 -19.36 3.35 0.85
C GLU A 292 -20.52 2.35 0.67
N ALA A 293 -21.65 2.58 1.36
CA ALA A 293 -22.85 1.78 1.16
C ALA A 293 -23.63 2.28 -0.07
N THR A 294 -23.21 1.88 -1.27
CA THR A 294 -23.96 2.18 -2.50
C THR A 294 -25.40 1.62 -2.42
N PRO A 295 -26.41 2.30 -3.00
CA PRO A 295 -27.80 1.82 -2.99
C PRO A 295 -27.91 0.37 -3.47
N GLY A 296 -28.50 -0.50 -2.64
CA GLY A 296 -28.62 -1.95 -2.90
C GLY A 296 -27.56 -2.83 -2.21
N LYS A 297 -26.52 -2.25 -1.59
CA LYS A 297 -25.52 -2.93 -0.75
C LYS A 297 -25.55 -2.51 0.73
N ALA A 298 -26.52 -1.69 1.12
CA ALA A 298 -26.67 -1.22 2.49
C ALA A 298 -27.29 -2.31 3.39
N ARG A 299 -26.78 -2.43 4.62
CA ARG A 299 -27.28 -3.32 5.65
C ARG A 299 -27.63 -2.50 6.89
N GLY A 300 -28.86 -2.01 6.95
CA GLY A 300 -29.41 -1.29 8.10
C GLY A 300 -28.87 0.13 8.28
N GLY A 301 -29.42 1.09 7.52
CA GLY A 301 -29.07 2.49 7.64
C GLY A 301 -27.70 2.81 7.05
N ILE A 302 -26.73 3.09 7.92
CA ILE A 302 -25.43 3.70 7.58
C ILE A 302 -24.34 2.67 7.22
N TRP A 303 -24.59 1.37 7.39
CA TRP A 303 -23.59 0.33 7.19
C TRP A 303 -23.67 -0.30 5.80
N CYS A 304 -22.52 -0.61 5.20
CA CYS A 304 -22.44 -1.49 4.04
C CYS A 304 -22.45 -2.97 4.47
N GLU A 305 -22.96 -3.85 3.61
CA GLU A 305 -23.05 -5.29 3.87
C GLU A 305 -21.68 -5.92 4.22
N ASP A 306 -20.63 -5.39 3.62
CA ASP A 306 -19.25 -5.85 3.72
C ASP A 306 -18.65 -5.69 5.12
N SER A 307 -19.13 -4.71 5.89
CA SER A 307 -18.73 -4.46 7.30
C SER A 307 -18.95 -5.68 8.19
N PHE A 308 -19.83 -6.60 7.78
CA PHE A 308 -20.30 -7.74 8.57
C PHE A 308 -20.02 -9.09 7.89
N SER A 309 -19.11 -9.11 6.92
CA SER A 309 -18.74 -10.32 6.16
C SER A 309 -18.17 -11.44 7.05
N GLU A 310 -17.54 -11.09 8.18
CA GLU A 310 -16.90 -12.02 9.12
C GLU A 310 -17.84 -12.70 10.13
N ILE A 311 -19.10 -12.29 10.22
CA ILE A 311 -19.99 -12.74 11.29
C ILE A 311 -20.13 -14.25 11.35
N ALA A 312 -20.15 -14.93 10.19
CA ALA A 312 -20.25 -16.37 10.15
C ALA A 312 -19.03 -17.07 10.79
N ASN A 313 -17.82 -16.58 10.49
CA ASN A 313 -16.59 -17.08 11.11
C ASN A 313 -16.57 -16.78 12.61
N LEU A 314 -16.91 -15.55 12.99
CA LEU A 314 -16.91 -15.10 14.38
C LEU A 314 -17.94 -15.88 15.23
N ARG A 315 -19.10 -16.23 14.67
CA ARG A 315 -20.09 -17.08 15.34
C ARG A 315 -19.56 -18.48 15.60
N LEU A 316 -18.93 -19.09 14.60
CA LEU A 316 -18.33 -20.41 14.76
C LEU A 316 -17.24 -20.40 15.84
N LEU A 317 -16.39 -19.37 15.83
CA LEU A 317 -15.35 -19.18 16.83
C LEU A 317 -15.94 -18.96 18.23
N HIS A 318 -16.93 -18.07 18.36
CA HIS A 318 -17.59 -17.79 19.64
C HIS A 318 -18.22 -19.05 20.24
N LEU A 319 -19.00 -19.79 19.46
CA LEU A 319 -19.60 -21.07 19.88
C LEU A 319 -18.55 -22.12 20.32
N THR A 320 -17.34 -22.06 19.77
CA THR A 320 -16.28 -23.03 20.06
C THR A 320 -15.42 -22.63 21.26
N TYR A 321 -15.22 -21.33 21.48
CA TYR A 321 -14.17 -20.81 22.37
C TYR A 321 -14.67 -19.94 23.54
N ALA A 322 -15.91 -19.44 23.53
CA ALA A 322 -16.42 -18.56 24.58
C ALA A 322 -16.33 -19.21 25.98
N GLU A 323 -16.66 -20.50 26.09
CA GLU A 323 -16.56 -21.26 27.34
C GLU A 323 -15.12 -21.74 27.67
N ARG A 324 -14.16 -21.48 26.78
CA ARG A 324 -12.74 -21.88 26.92
C ARG A 324 -11.85 -20.70 27.33
N GLY A 325 -12.44 -19.67 27.94
CA GLY A 325 -11.73 -18.48 28.40
C GLY A 325 -11.33 -17.52 27.27
N VAL A 326 -12.05 -17.52 26.14
CA VAL A 326 -11.84 -16.53 25.08
C VAL A 326 -12.90 -15.45 25.15
N LEU A 327 -12.48 -14.20 25.26
CA LEU A 327 -13.34 -13.03 25.20
C LEU A 327 -13.47 -12.54 23.75
N PHE A 328 -14.70 -12.30 23.30
CA PHE A 328 -14.99 -11.70 22.00
C PHE A 328 -15.46 -10.26 22.18
N VAL A 329 -14.70 -9.31 21.62
CA VAL A 329 -15.02 -7.87 21.65
C VAL A 329 -15.21 -7.36 20.22
N GLY A 330 -16.38 -6.80 19.95
CA GLY A 330 -16.67 -6.10 18.69
C GLY A 330 -16.57 -4.60 18.90
N VAL A 331 -15.89 -3.89 17.99
CA VAL A 331 -15.75 -2.44 18.01
C VAL A 331 -16.33 -1.86 16.72
N LEU A 332 -17.46 -1.17 16.81
CA LEU A 332 -18.13 -0.54 15.68
C LEU A 332 -17.58 0.87 15.49
N CYS A 333 -17.10 1.14 14.29
CA CYS A 333 -16.51 2.42 13.92
C CYS A 333 -17.32 3.07 12.78
N PRO A 334 -17.38 4.41 12.68
CA PRO A 334 -18.11 5.07 11.62
C PRO A 334 -17.67 4.63 10.22
N PRO A 335 -18.60 4.50 9.26
CA PRO A 335 -18.28 4.24 7.86
C PRO A 335 -17.68 5.47 7.19
N VAL A 336 -17.14 5.28 5.98
CA VAL A 336 -16.61 6.35 5.12
C VAL A 336 -17.69 7.37 4.77
N PHE A 337 -17.38 8.65 4.93
CA PHE A 337 -18.35 9.75 4.89
C PHE A 337 -18.77 10.13 3.46
N HIS A 338 -20.06 10.35 3.28
CA HIS A 338 -20.62 11.05 2.12
C HIS A 338 -21.91 11.76 2.52
N GLU A 339 -21.89 13.09 2.62
CA GLU A 339 -23.01 13.91 3.08
C GLU A 339 -24.30 13.62 2.30
N ALA A 340 -24.20 13.49 0.97
CA ALA A 340 -25.37 13.20 0.14
C ALA A 340 -25.99 11.80 0.34
N GLN A 341 -25.27 10.84 0.95
CA GLN A 341 -25.75 9.47 1.13
C GLN A 341 -26.17 9.17 2.57
N PHE A 342 -25.38 9.64 3.54
CA PHE A 342 -25.59 9.33 4.96
C PHE A 342 -25.94 10.55 5.79
N GLY A 343 -25.92 11.77 5.21
CA GLY A 343 -26.21 13.01 5.93
C GLY A 343 -25.22 13.31 7.05
N TYR A 344 -23.97 12.86 6.91
CA TYR A 344 -22.85 13.25 7.76
C TYR A 344 -21.94 14.17 6.95
N ASP A 345 -21.56 15.30 7.54
CA ASP A 345 -20.53 16.20 6.99
C ASP A 345 -19.20 15.42 6.81
N GLU A 346 -18.34 15.82 5.87
CA GLU A 346 -17.06 15.15 5.56
C GLU A 346 -16.16 14.97 6.80
N ASP A 347 -16.33 15.83 7.81
CA ASP A 347 -15.58 15.88 9.07
C ASP A 347 -16.43 15.60 10.32
N ALA A 348 -17.59 14.92 10.16
CA ALA A 348 -18.61 14.77 11.20
C ALA A 348 -18.12 14.22 12.56
N PHE A 349 -17.00 13.50 12.57
CA PHE A 349 -16.39 12.90 13.75
C PHE A 349 -14.94 13.36 13.99
N TRP A 350 -14.47 14.36 13.24
CA TRP A 350 -13.08 14.84 13.28
C TRP A 350 -12.81 15.74 14.49
N ASP A 351 -13.60 16.80 14.64
CA ASP A 351 -13.42 17.77 15.73
C ASP A 351 -14.45 17.54 16.85
N SER A 352 -13.99 16.99 17.98
CA SER A 352 -14.83 16.82 19.17
C SER A 352 -15.30 18.12 19.82
N ALA A 353 -14.68 19.26 19.48
CA ALA A 353 -15.13 20.58 19.88
C ALA A 353 -16.19 21.16 18.94
N HIS A 354 -16.44 20.53 17.78
CA HIS A 354 -17.47 20.96 16.85
C HIS A 354 -18.86 20.76 17.44
N GLU A 355 -19.75 21.75 17.27
CA GLU A 355 -21.08 21.78 17.91
C GLU A 355 -21.97 20.58 17.54
N ARG A 356 -21.71 19.96 16.38
CA ARG A 356 -22.47 18.80 15.87
C ARG A 356 -21.89 17.45 16.26
N TYR A 357 -20.69 17.39 16.84
CA TYR A 357 -20.00 16.14 17.12
C TYR A 357 -20.84 15.18 17.97
N GLN A 358 -21.36 15.66 19.10
CA GLN A 358 -22.18 14.84 20.01
C GLN A 358 -23.44 14.30 19.32
N ALA A 359 -24.13 15.15 18.55
CA ALA A 359 -25.31 14.73 17.80
C ALA A 359 -24.98 13.66 16.73
N ASN A 360 -23.81 13.75 16.09
CA ASN A 360 -23.34 12.74 15.14
C ASN A 360 -22.98 11.42 15.82
N VAL A 361 -22.35 11.46 17.00
CA VAL A 361 -22.04 10.29 17.83
C VAL A 361 -23.32 9.58 18.26
N GLU A 362 -24.28 10.31 18.83
CA GLU A 362 -25.58 9.76 19.24
C GLU A 362 -26.29 9.10 18.06
N ARG A 363 -26.35 9.78 16.92
CA ARG A 363 -26.96 9.23 15.69
C ARG A 363 -26.25 7.97 15.19
N PHE A 364 -24.93 7.92 15.27
CA PHE A 364 -24.15 6.74 14.88
C PHE A 364 -24.41 5.57 15.82
N VAL A 365 -24.36 5.81 17.14
CA VAL A 365 -24.62 4.79 18.18
C VAL A 365 -26.04 4.26 18.04
N ASP A 366 -27.05 5.13 17.91
CA ASP A 366 -28.46 4.74 17.74
C ASP A 366 -28.67 3.90 16.48
N ALA A 367 -28.11 4.33 15.35
CA ALA A 367 -28.23 3.60 14.08
C ALA A 367 -27.55 2.22 14.13
N SER A 368 -26.51 2.08 14.95
CA SER A 368 -25.70 0.88 15.04
C SER A 368 -26.20 -0.09 16.12
N ALA A 369 -26.71 0.42 17.25
CA ALA A 369 -27.22 -0.38 18.36
C ALA A 369 -28.37 -1.30 17.92
N GLY A 370 -29.35 -0.78 17.17
CA GLY A 370 -30.44 -1.61 16.63
C GLY A 370 -29.97 -2.68 15.64
N LEU A 371 -28.82 -2.47 15.02
CA LEU A 371 -28.21 -3.43 14.11
C LEU A 371 -27.56 -4.60 14.86
N VAL A 372 -26.98 -4.35 16.04
CA VAL A 372 -26.36 -5.39 16.90
C VAL A 372 -27.35 -6.52 17.16
N ASP A 373 -28.58 -6.16 17.56
CA ASP A 373 -29.65 -7.11 17.85
C ASP A 373 -30.16 -7.82 16.59
N THR A 374 -30.33 -7.08 15.50
CA THR A 374 -30.89 -7.61 14.25
C THR A 374 -29.92 -8.55 13.53
N VAL A 375 -28.63 -8.21 13.57
CA VAL A 375 -27.57 -8.95 12.89
C VAL A 375 -27.04 -10.08 13.78
N GLY A 376 -27.23 -10.02 15.09
CA GLY A 376 -26.86 -11.06 16.06
C GLY A 376 -25.35 -11.21 16.14
N LEU A 377 -24.67 -10.15 16.57
CA LEU A 377 -23.22 -10.13 16.68
C LEU A 377 -22.73 -11.09 17.80
N PRO A 378 -21.73 -11.95 17.54
CA PRO A 378 -21.27 -12.95 18.50
C PRO A 378 -20.17 -12.39 19.42
N PHE A 379 -20.45 -11.27 20.09
CA PHE A 379 -19.49 -10.64 21.00
C PHE A 379 -20.05 -10.58 22.42
N ASP A 380 -19.16 -10.77 23.40
CA ASP A 380 -19.48 -10.61 24.82
C ASP A 380 -19.53 -9.12 25.20
N LEU A 381 -18.80 -8.28 24.45
CA LEU A 381 -18.87 -6.82 24.53
C LEU A 381 -18.94 -6.24 23.12
N VAL A 382 -19.91 -5.36 22.91
CA VAL A 382 -19.97 -4.50 21.72
C VAL A 382 -19.72 -3.07 22.16
N GLY A 383 -18.64 -2.49 21.68
CA GLY A 383 -18.28 -1.10 21.90
C GLY A 383 -18.34 -0.28 20.61
N PHE A 384 -18.44 1.02 20.78
CA PHE A 384 -18.45 2.03 19.73
C PHE A 384 -17.17 2.85 19.82
N ASN A 385 -16.65 3.21 18.66
CA ASN A 385 -15.47 4.02 18.56
C ASN A 385 -15.67 5.11 17.50
N PRO A 386 -16.36 6.20 17.86
CA PRO A 386 -16.68 7.25 16.90
C PRO A 386 -15.43 7.98 16.37
N ARG A 387 -14.29 7.86 17.06
CA ARG A 387 -13.03 8.51 16.70
C ARG A 387 -12.10 7.64 15.87
N PHE A 388 -12.41 6.36 15.68
CA PHE A 388 -11.62 5.49 14.81
C PHE A 388 -11.85 5.89 13.35
N THR A 389 -10.79 6.25 12.64
CA THR A 389 -10.86 6.65 11.23
C THR A 389 -10.11 5.67 10.34
N LEU A 390 -10.72 5.30 9.21
CA LEU A 390 -10.07 4.47 8.19
C LEU A 390 -9.10 5.27 7.31
N LEU A 391 -9.15 6.62 7.38
CA LEU A 391 -8.65 7.53 6.35
C LEU A 391 -7.51 8.48 6.75
N GLY A 392 -7.00 8.48 7.99
CA GLY A 392 -6.03 9.50 8.43
C GLY A 392 -4.95 9.02 9.39
N ALA A 393 -3.78 9.66 9.34
CA ALA A 393 -2.82 9.64 10.44
C ALA A 393 -3.37 10.51 11.59
N PRO A 394 -3.18 10.13 12.86
CA PRO A 394 -3.68 10.91 14.01
C PRO A 394 -3.11 12.34 14.02
N GLU A 395 -3.92 13.33 14.40
CA GLU A 395 -3.47 14.72 14.57
C GLU A 395 -2.64 14.91 15.86
N ALA A 396 -1.96 16.05 15.95
CA ALA A 396 -1.24 16.44 17.16
C ALA A 396 -2.21 16.71 18.33
N GLY A 397 -2.32 15.75 19.25
CA GLY A 397 -3.22 15.82 20.41
C GLY A 397 -4.28 14.72 20.45
N ASP A 398 -4.43 13.95 19.37
CA ASP A 398 -5.29 12.78 19.34
C ASP A 398 -4.77 11.65 20.25
N PRO A 399 -5.67 10.86 20.89
CA PRO A 399 -5.29 9.61 21.51
C PRO A 399 -4.51 8.73 20.53
N PRO A 400 -3.33 8.21 20.91
CA PRO A 400 -2.35 7.57 20.01
C PRO A 400 -2.82 6.26 19.36
N TRP A 401 -4.06 5.83 19.61
CA TRP A 401 -4.62 4.56 19.18
C TRP A 401 -5.62 4.66 18.01
N HIS A 402 -6.00 5.86 17.55
CA HIS A 402 -6.99 6.01 16.47
C HIS A 402 -6.61 5.35 15.13
N GLY A 403 -5.30 5.18 14.85
CA GLY A 403 -4.80 4.38 13.73
C GLY A 403 -4.34 2.97 14.11
N ARG A 404 -4.40 2.59 15.40
CA ARG A 404 -3.72 1.40 15.92
C ARG A 404 -4.31 0.08 15.48
N PHE A 405 -5.60 0.07 15.16
CA PHE A 405 -6.32 -1.15 14.84
C PHE A 405 -6.39 -1.49 13.34
N LYS A 406 -5.89 -0.62 12.46
CA LYS A 406 -5.71 -0.96 11.04
C LYS A 406 -4.37 -1.66 10.85
N TRP A 407 -4.36 -2.79 10.16
CA TRP A 407 -3.11 -3.47 9.83
C TRP A 407 -2.32 -2.68 8.79
N PHE A 408 -1.02 -2.46 9.01
CA PHE A 408 -0.23 -1.60 8.12
C PHE A 408 0.06 -2.23 6.74
N GLU A 409 0.03 -3.56 6.61
CA GLU A 409 0.13 -4.24 5.30
C GLU A 409 -1.24 -4.45 4.64
N ASP A 410 -2.31 -3.85 5.19
CA ASP A 410 -3.58 -3.74 4.50
C ASP A 410 -3.49 -2.63 3.45
N ASP A 411 -3.37 -3.06 2.20
CA ASP A 411 -3.24 -2.21 1.01
C ASP A 411 -4.58 -1.60 0.56
N GLN A 412 -5.69 -1.89 1.25
CA GLN A 412 -7.00 -1.34 0.91
C GLN A 412 -7.28 -0.02 1.63
N THR A 413 -8.00 0.86 0.94
CA THR A 413 -8.52 2.10 1.55
C THR A 413 -9.42 1.80 2.75
N TYR A 414 -10.15 0.68 2.73
CA TYR A 414 -11.19 0.31 3.71
C TYR A 414 -11.16 -1.19 4.12
N GLY A 415 -10.01 -1.78 4.46
CA GLY A 415 -9.89 -3.23 4.70
C GLY A 415 -10.42 -3.74 6.05
N THR A 416 -11.65 -3.36 6.37
CA THR A 416 -12.44 -3.90 7.47
C THR A 416 -13.52 -4.87 6.95
N PRO A 417 -14.01 -5.81 7.79
CA PRO A 417 -13.63 -6.03 9.18
C PRO A 417 -12.19 -6.54 9.38
N THR A 418 -11.58 -6.15 10.49
CA THR A 418 -10.22 -6.55 10.90
C THR A 418 -10.28 -7.26 12.25
N THR A 419 -9.75 -8.47 12.33
CA THR A 419 -9.78 -9.30 13.55
C THR A 419 -8.38 -9.46 14.12
N TRP A 420 -8.20 -9.03 15.37
CA TRP A 420 -6.98 -9.20 16.16
C TRP A 420 -7.15 -10.30 17.19
N VAL A 421 -6.06 -11.03 17.47
CA VAL A 421 -5.99 -11.98 18.58
C VAL A 421 -4.96 -11.49 19.58
N LEU A 422 -5.38 -11.41 20.84
CA LEU A 422 -4.53 -11.07 21.98
C LEU A 422 -4.48 -12.26 22.94
N ASN A 423 -3.40 -12.39 23.70
CA ASN A 423 -3.36 -13.28 24.85
C ASN A 423 -4.06 -12.65 26.08
N GLY A 424 -4.17 -13.39 27.18
CA GLY A 424 -4.78 -12.93 28.44
C GLY A 424 -4.09 -11.74 29.11
N ASP A 425 -2.89 -11.35 28.64
CA ASP A 425 -2.19 -10.15 29.08
C ASP A 425 -2.50 -8.93 28.17
N GLY A 426 -3.29 -9.10 27.12
CA GLY A 426 -3.59 -8.06 26.13
C GLY A 426 -2.43 -7.78 25.17
N VAL A 427 -1.56 -8.78 24.94
CA VAL A 427 -0.47 -8.72 23.96
C VAL A 427 -0.92 -9.35 22.65
N VAL A 428 -0.68 -8.66 21.54
CA VAL A 428 -0.95 -9.12 20.16
C VAL A 428 -0.07 -10.31 19.84
N VAL A 429 -0.67 -11.44 19.48
CA VAL A 429 0.07 -12.71 19.31
C VAL A 429 0.52 -12.97 17.87
N GLY A 430 0.03 -12.19 16.90
CA GLY A 430 0.33 -12.36 15.49
C GLY A 430 -0.27 -11.25 14.63
N PRO A 431 -0.04 -11.30 13.31
CA PRO A 431 -0.64 -10.36 12.37
C PRO A 431 -2.17 -10.35 12.50
N ALA A 432 -2.79 -9.22 12.21
CA ALA A 432 -4.25 -9.14 12.14
C ALA A 432 -4.78 -10.06 11.02
N PHE A 433 -5.98 -10.60 11.22
CA PHE A 433 -6.75 -11.24 10.19
C PHE A 433 -7.65 -10.19 9.54
N TYR A 434 -7.27 -9.73 8.36
CA TYR A 434 -7.98 -8.69 7.62
C TYR A 434 -8.33 -9.18 6.22
N LYS A 435 -9.46 -8.69 5.68
CA LYS A 435 -9.78 -8.46 4.25
C LYS A 435 -11.25 -8.71 3.93
N ASN A 436 -11.80 -7.79 3.13
CA ASN A 436 -12.87 -8.08 2.18
C ASN A 436 -12.35 -7.88 0.73
N VAL A 437 -12.66 -8.77 -0.24
CA VAL A 437 -12.22 -8.58 -1.64
C VAL A 437 -13.30 -7.80 -2.39
N TYR A 438 -13.30 -6.47 -2.28
CA TYR A 438 -14.31 -5.62 -2.91
C TYR A 438 -14.39 -5.75 -4.44
N GLU A 439 -13.30 -6.19 -5.10
CA GLU A 439 -13.22 -6.33 -6.57
C GLU A 439 -13.47 -7.77 -7.09
N SER A 440 -13.75 -8.75 -6.23
CA SER A 440 -13.96 -10.15 -6.65
C SER A 440 -15.45 -10.47 -6.86
N PRO A 441 -15.83 -11.22 -7.93
CA PRO A 441 -17.16 -11.83 -8.01
C PRO A 441 -17.29 -12.89 -6.91
N GLY A 442 -17.96 -12.54 -5.82
CA GLY A 442 -18.17 -13.39 -4.65
C GLY A 442 -17.32 -12.98 -3.44
N ARG A 443 -17.98 -12.90 -2.27
CA ARG A 443 -17.40 -12.57 -0.96
C ARG A 443 -16.31 -13.59 -0.62
N LYS A 444 -15.07 -13.13 -0.47
CA LYS A 444 -13.95 -14.00 -0.09
C LYS A 444 -13.11 -13.31 0.97
N LEU A 445 -13.11 -13.90 2.16
CA LEU A 445 -12.19 -13.56 3.22
C LEU A 445 -10.84 -14.20 2.88
N ARG A 446 -9.72 -13.51 3.17
CA ARG A 446 -8.37 -14.08 2.95
C ARG A 446 -8.01 -15.16 3.97
N TYR A 447 -8.81 -15.29 5.02
CA TYR A 447 -8.67 -16.26 6.09
C TYR A 447 -10.00 -16.98 6.34
N THR A 448 -9.93 -18.03 7.13
CA THR A 448 -11.04 -18.87 7.56
C THR A 448 -11.11 -18.89 9.08
N ALA A 449 -12.23 -19.32 9.64
CA ALA A 449 -12.34 -19.57 11.08
C ALA A 449 -11.25 -20.55 11.59
N ARG A 450 -10.77 -21.47 10.75
CA ARG A 450 -9.69 -22.39 11.13
C ARG A 450 -8.37 -21.66 11.41
N ASP A 451 -8.04 -20.65 10.61
CA ASP A 451 -6.77 -19.93 10.78
C ASP A 451 -6.74 -19.18 12.12
N VAL A 452 -7.86 -18.60 12.53
CA VAL A 452 -8.02 -17.98 13.86
C VAL A 452 -8.03 -19.05 14.97
N ALA A 453 -8.73 -20.16 14.76
CA ALA A 453 -8.80 -21.28 15.70
C ALA A 453 -7.42 -21.87 16.02
N GLU A 454 -6.54 -22.00 15.03
CA GLU A 454 -5.17 -22.49 15.23
C GLU A 454 -4.35 -21.58 16.16
N VAL A 455 -4.62 -20.27 16.16
CA VAL A 455 -4.01 -19.33 17.12
C VAL A 455 -4.66 -19.49 18.50
N LEU A 456 -5.99 -19.54 18.57
CA LEU A 456 -6.72 -19.64 19.83
C LEU A 456 -6.41 -20.94 20.57
N ASP A 457 -6.33 -22.07 19.88
CA ASP A 457 -6.01 -23.37 20.46
C ASP A 457 -4.64 -23.37 21.17
N ARG A 458 -3.68 -22.55 20.72
CA ARG A 458 -2.37 -22.41 21.40
C ARG A 458 -2.47 -21.58 22.68
N LEU A 459 -3.47 -20.71 22.81
CA LEU A 459 -3.65 -19.81 23.95
C LEU A 459 -4.55 -20.41 25.04
N VAL A 460 -5.48 -21.29 24.66
CA VAL A 460 -6.47 -21.88 25.58
C VAL A 460 -6.17 -23.32 26.00
N GLN A 461 -5.05 -23.89 25.53
CA GLN A 461 -4.47 -25.11 26.12
C GLN A 461 -4.00 -24.84 27.55
#